data_AF-A0A4S9XLP0-F1
#
_entry.id   AF-A0A4S9XLP0-F1
#
_cell.length_a   1.000
_cell.length_b   1.000
_cell.length_c   1.000
_cell.angle_alpha   90.00
_cell.angle_beta   90.00
_cell.angle_gamma   90.00
#
_symmetry.space_group_name_H-M   'P 1'
#
loop_
_entity.id
_entity.type
_entity.pdbx_description
1 polymer ?
#
loop_
_entity_poly.entity_id
_entity_poly.type
_entity_poly.pdbx_seq_one_letter_code
_entity_poly.pdbx_strand_id
1 'polypeptide(L)'
;GNPRTTALLAVAKANSLNLDIVHTEPAKGVETEYLKLNKLGKVPTFEGADGYVLTECIAIAIYLTSQNEKTTLLGKTKQDYASILRWMSFANTEVLTALGGWFRPLIGRDPYNKKSVDTAQEATAKAVGALEDHFLVNTYLVGERLTLADIFAAGIISRGFQYFFDKEWRSNNPNVTRWFETVTNQSIYSDVAEKLEFIEKAIPNQPPKKEAAPKAEKPKEAPKPKAAAPKDDDEDEAPQAPKAKHPIEALGRPTFQIDDLKRKYSNEETREVALPWFWENVNFEEYSLWRMDYKYNDELTLTFMSNNQIGGFFTRLEGSRKYIFGAASVYGSANDSLIRGAFLVRGQEALPAFDVAPDVESYEFTKLDPKNPEDKKFVESMWAWDEPAQPEGKAWADGKVMK
;
A
#
# COMPACT_ATOMS: atom_id res chain seq x y z
N GLY A 1 18.59 -4.14 -3.65
CA GLY A 1 18.47 -5.59 -3.91
C GLY A 1 17.19 -6.18 -3.31
N ASN A 2 16.83 -7.42 -3.70
CA ASN A 2 15.71 -8.16 -3.12
C ASN A 2 16.16 -8.84 -1.80
N PRO A 3 15.50 -8.65 -0.65
CA PRO A 3 15.91 -9.29 0.60
C PRO A 3 15.92 -10.83 0.53
N ARG A 4 15.14 -11.43 -0.37
CA ARG A 4 15.07 -12.90 -0.58
C ARG A 4 16.23 -13.48 -1.39
N THR A 5 17.14 -12.68 -1.95
CA THR A 5 18.24 -13.17 -2.79
C THR A 5 19.59 -13.20 -2.09
N THR A 6 19.82 -12.37 -1.07
CA THR A 6 21.13 -12.25 -0.40
C THR A 6 21.65 -13.61 0.09
N ALA A 7 20.81 -14.40 0.75
CA ALA A 7 21.21 -15.71 1.25
C ALA A 7 21.52 -16.71 0.13
N LEU A 8 20.86 -16.60 -1.03
CA LEU A 8 21.12 -17.46 -2.18
C LEU A 8 22.52 -17.20 -2.74
N LEU A 9 22.88 -15.93 -2.88
CA LEU A 9 24.22 -15.52 -3.33
C LEU A 9 25.29 -15.94 -2.33
N ALA A 10 25.02 -15.78 -1.03
CA ALA A 10 25.93 -16.15 0.05
C ALA A 10 26.29 -17.64 0.02
N VAL A 11 25.27 -18.51 -0.04
CA VAL A 11 25.50 -19.96 -0.05
C VAL A 11 26.03 -20.48 -1.38
N ALA A 12 25.66 -19.86 -2.50
CA ALA A 12 26.24 -20.18 -3.79
C ALA A 12 27.74 -19.87 -3.79
N LYS A 13 28.14 -18.68 -3.33
CA LYS A 13 29.56 -18.31 -3.19
C LYS A 13 30.30 -19.26 -2.23
N ALA A 14 29.73 -19.56 -1.07
CA ALA A 14 30.32 -20.47 -0.09
C ALA A 14 30.51 -21.89 -0.65
N ASN A 15 29.61 -22.33 -1.53
CA ASN A 15 29.70 -23.62 -2.21
C ASN A 15 30.44 -23.55 -3.57
N SER A 16 31.04 -22.42 -3.92
CA SER A 16 31.72 -22.19 -5.21
C SER A 16 30.84 -22.50 -6.43
N LEU A 17 29.55 -22.24 -6.32
CA LEU A 17 28.59 -22.36 -7.41
C LEU A 17 28.60 -21.07 -8.24
N ASN A 18 28.82 -21.21 -9.55
CA ASN A 18 28.69 -20.08 -10.47
C ASN A 18 27.20 -19.83 -10.77
N LEU A 19 26.74 -18.60 -10.58
CA LEU A 19 25.37 -18.19 -10.86
C LEU A 19 25.36 -17.02 -11.84
N ASP A 20 24.67 -17.21 -12.97
CA ASP A 20 24.37 -16.11 -13.89
C ASP A 20 23.16 -15.34 -13.36
N ILE A 21 23.35 -14.06 -13.02
CA ILE A 21 22.32 -13.24 -12.39
C ILE A 21 21.54 -12.48 -13.45
N VAL A 22 20.29 -12.91 -13.68
CA VAL A 22 19.32 -12.19 -14.53
C VAL A 22 18.45 -11.30 -13.65
N HIS A 23 18.57 -9.98 -13.82
CA HIS A 23 17.78 -9.02 -13.05
C HIS A 23 16.36 -8.92 -13.61
N THR A 24 15.36 -9.19 -12.78
CA THR A 24 13.93 -9.12 -13.12
C THR A 24 13.20 -8.29 -12.08
N GLU A 25 12.37 -7.34 -12.52
CA GLU A 25 11.58 -6.46 -11.65
C GLU A 25 10.08 -6.69 -11.87
N PRO A 26 9.43 -7.61 -11.13
CA PRO A 26 8.01 -7.93 -11.36
C PRO A 26 7.06 -6.74 -11.29
N ALA A 27 7.41 -5.70 -10.52
CA ALA A 27 6.62 -4.47 -10.42
C ALA A 27 6.53 -3.68 -11.74
N LYS A 28 7.44 -3.92 -12.70
CA LYS A 28 7.44 -3.33 -14.04
C LYS A 28 6.89 -4.28 -15.11
N GLY A 29 6.35 -5.43 -14.69
CA GLY A 29 6.00 -6.53 -15.58
C GLY A 29 7.12 -7.56 -15.70
N VAL A 30 6.77 -8.72 -16.25
CA VAL A 30 7.69 -9.84 -16.49
C VAL A 30 7.55 -10.31 -17.93
N GLU A 31 8.67 -10.67 -18.54
CA GLU A 31 8.70 -11.15 -19.93
C GLU A 31 8.01 -12.52 -20.06
N THR A 32 7.45 -12.80 -21.24
CA THR A 32 6.76 -14.07 -21.52
C THR A 32 7.68 -15.29 -21.33
N GLU A 33 8.96 -15.17 -21.66
CA GLU A 33 9.94 -16.24 -21.44
C GLU A 33 10.15 -16.53 -19.95
N TYR A 34 10.21 -15.50 -19.10
CA TYR A 34 10.30 -15.66 -17.65
C TYR A 34 9.07 -16.37 -17.08
N LEU A 35 7.88 -16.08 -17.61
CA LEU A 35 6.64 -16.73 -17.20
C LEU A 35 6.59 -18.23 -17.50
N LYS A 36 7.43 -18.71 -18.44
CA LYS A 36 7.58 -20.16 -18.69
C LYS A 36 8.31 -20.85 -17.54
N LEU A 37 9.28 -20.16 -16.92
CA LEU A 37 10.00 -20.65 -15.73
C LEU A 37 9.14 -20.51 -14.47
N ASN A 38 8.49 -19.35 -14.30
CA ASN A 38 7.65 -19.07 -13.13
C ASN A 38 6.35 -18.38 -13.55
N LYS A 39 5.27 -19.16 -13.63
CA LYS A 39 3.94 -18.69 -14.04
C LYS A 39 3.37 -17.58 -13.15
N LEU A 40 3.86 -17.43 -11.91
CA LEU A 40 3.44 -16.36 -11.00
C LEU A 40 4.23 -15.07 -11.19
N GLY A 41 5.27 -15.06 -12.03
CA GLY A 41 6.11 -13.88 -12.26
C GLY A 41 6.86 -13.39 -11.02
N LYS A 42 7.08 -14.27 -10.02
CA LYS A 42 7.75 -13.90 -8.76
C LYS A 42 9.25 -14.11 -8.84
N VAL A 43 9.98 -13.38 -8.00
CA VAL A 43 11.43 -13.55 -7.79
C VAL A 43 11.71 -13.90 -6.31
N PRO A 44 12.73 -14.73 -6.03
CA PRO A 44 13.65 -15.39 -6.97
C PRO A 44 13.07 -16.62 -7.67
N THR A 45 13.61 -16.92 -8.85
CA THR A 45 13.45 -18.18 -9.60
C THR A 45 14.84 -18.68 -9.97
N PHE A 46 15.08 -19.98 -9.86
CA PHE A 46 16.34 -20.63 -10.21
C PHE A 46 16.13 -21.57 -11.41
N GLU A 47 17.12 -21.60 -12.30
CA GLU A 47 17.24 -22.57 -13.39
C GLU A 47 18.65 -23.16 -13.34
N GLY A 48 18.75 -24.48 -13.21
CA GLY A 48 20.00 -25.21 -13.25
C GLY A 48 20.51 -25.37 -14.68
N ALA A 49 21.82 -25.62 -14.83
CA ALA A 49 22.43 -25.90 -16.15
C ALA A 49 21.85 -27.16 -16.84
N ASP A 50 21.18 -28.02 -16.08
CA ASP A 50 20.44 -29.20 -16.52
C ASP A 50 18.97 -28.91 -16.89
N GLY A 51 18.54 -27.64 -16.83
CA GLY A 51 17.17 -27.21 -17.06
C GLY A 51 16.25 -27.41 -15.85
N TYR A 52 16.77 -27.78 -14.68
CA TYR A 52 15.95 -27.90 -13.47
C TYR A 52 15.50 -26.52 -12.98
N VAL A 53 14.19 -26.26 -13.05
CA VAL A 53 13.59 -25.02 -12.56
C VAL A 53 13.07 -25.19 -11.14
N LEU A 54 13.47 -24.27 -10.25
CA LEU A 54 13.02 -24.24 -8.86
C LEU A 54 12.56 -22.85 -8.46
N THR A 55 11.37 -22.78 -7.85
CA THR A 55 10.79 -21.56 -7.30
C THR A 55 10.70 -21.63 -5.78
N GLU A 56 10.41 -20.48 -5.17
CA GLU A 56 10.38 -20.21 -3.74
C GLU A 56 11.77 -20.10 -3.09
N CYS A 57 12.04 -18.95 -2.48
CA CYS A 57 13.37 -18.60 -1.98
C CYS A 57 13.93 -19.58 -0.93
N ILE A 58 13.07 -20.16 -0.08
CA ILE A 58 13.51 -21.14 0.94
C ILE A 58 13.96 -22.43 0.26
N ALA A 59 13.20 -22.93 -0.72
CA ALA A 59 13.54 -24.14 -1.45
C ALA A 59 14.86 -23.96 -2.23
N ILE A 60 15.01 -22.84 -2.93
CA ILE A 60 16.25 -22.50 -3.65
C ILE A 60 17.43 -22.39 -2.67
N ALA A 61 17.26 -21.74 -1.52
CA ALA A 61 18.32 -21.60 -0.51
C ALA A 61 18.79 -22.97 0.00
N ILE A 62 17.86 -23.87 0.32
CA ILE A 62 18.17 -25.23 0.76
C ILE A 62 18.88 -26.00 -0.35
N TYR A 63 18.35 -25.95 -1.58
CA TYR A 63 18.91 -26.66 -2.73
C TYR A 63 20.35 -26.24 -3.03
N LEU A 64 20.63 -24.94 -3.04
CA LEU A 64 21.99 -24.42 -3.25
C LEU A 64 22.91 -24.79 -2.09
N THR A 65 22.41 -24.73 -0.85
CA THR A 65 23.20 -25.10 0.34
C THR A 65 23.52 -26.60 0.35
N SER A 66 22.58 -27.45 -0.06
CA SER A 66 22.71 -28.91 -0.04
C SER A 66 23.64 -29.45 -1.12
N GLN A 67 24.06 -28.64 -2.11
CA GLN A 67 25.08 -29.05 -3.09
C GLN A 67 26.43 -29.41 -2.42
N ASN A 68 26.66 -28.91 -1.21
CA ASN A 68 27.79 -29.31 -0.38
C ASN A 68 27.31 -30.27 0.72
N GLU A 69 27.52 -31.57 0.54
CA GLU A 69 27.16 -32.60 1.53
C GLU A 69 27.84 -32.44 2.90
N LYS A 70 28.94 -31.68 2.95
CA LYS A 70 29.69 -31.40 4.19
C LYS A 70 29.32 -30.05 4.81
N THR A 71 28.29 -29.39 4.30
CA THR A 71 27.85 -28.09 4.82
C THR A 71 27.47 -28.18 6.30
N THR A 72 27.87 -27.18 7.07
CA THR A 72 27.42 -27.03 8.46
C THR A 72 26.18 -26.14 8.59
N LEU A 73 25.69 -25.58 7.48
CA LEU A 73 24.62 -24.58 7.47
C LEU A 73 23.22 -25.18 7.62
N LEU A 74 23.06 -26.50 7.45
CA LEU A 74 21.78 -27.21 7.55
C LEU A 74 21.60 -27.96 8.88
N GLY A 75 22.40 -27.63 9.90
CA GLY A 75 22.34 -28.26 11.21
C GLY A 75 22.96 -29.65 11.24
N LYS A 76 23.03 -30.26 12.43
CA LYS A 76 23.59 -31.61 12.63
C LYS A 76 22.50 -32.66 12.86
N THR A 77 21.38 -32.24 13.42
CA THR A 77 20.26 -33.11 13.77
C THR A 77 19.01 -32.78 12.95
N LYS A 78 18.03 -33.71 12.96
CA LYS A 78 16.73 -33.45 12.34
C LYS A 78 16.00 -32.28 13.02
N GLN A 79 16.21 -32.10 14.32
CA GLN A 79 15.67 -31.01 15.11
C GLN A 79 16.29 -29.67 14.71
N ASP A 80 17.61 -29.63 14.45
CA ASP A 80 18.28 -28.43 13.94
C ASP A 80 17.70 -28.06 12.58
N TYR A 81 17.61 -29.02 11.66
CA TYR A 81 17.08 -28.79 10.31
C TYR A 81 15.63 -28.27 10.34
N ALA A 82 14.76 -28.88 11.16
CA ALA A 82 13.39 -28.41 11.34
C ALA A 82 13.34 -26.99 11.95
N SER A 83 14.23 -26.68 12.88
CA SER A 83 14.33 -25.34 13.49
C SER A 83 14.83 -24.30 12.49
N ILE A 84 15.75 -24.67 11.59
CA ILE A 84 16.23 -23.81 10.50
C ILE A 84 15.06 -23.46 9.58
N LEU A 85 14.29 -24.45 9.14
CA LEU A 85 13.09 -24.24 8.32
C LEU A 85 12.08 -23.33 9.03
N ARG A 86 11.83 -23.57 10.33
CA ARG A 86 10.92 -22.75 11.13
C ARG A 86 11.34 -21.28 11.10
N TRP A 87 12.62 -20.99 11.34
CA TRP A 87 13.11 -19.62 11.38
C TRP A 87 13.16 -18.95 10.01
N MET A 88 13.51 -19.69 8.95
CA MET A 88 13.43 -19.16 7.58
C MET A 88 11.99 -18.85 7.20
N SER A 89 11.05 -19.73 7.55
CA SER A 89 9.61 -19.48 7.37
C SER A 89 9.16 -18.26 8.15
N PHE A 90 9.47 -18.19 9.46
CA PHE A 90 9.12 -17.07 10.33
C PHE A 90 9.64 -15.74 9.78
N ALA A 91 10.91 -15.68 9.38
CA ALA A 91 11.47 -14.48 8.77
C ALA A 91 10.74 -14.10 7.48
N ASN A 92 10.41 -15.07 6.62
CA ASN A 92 9.75 -14.81 5.34
C ASN A 92 8.26 -14.43 5.48
N THR A 93 7.54 -14.97 6.47
CA THR A 93 6.09 -14.76 6.65
C THR A 93 5.78 -13.66 7.64
N GLU A 94 6.41 -13.67 8.82
CA GLU A 94 6.09 -12.73 9.89
C GLU A 94 6.88 -11.43 9.75
N VAL A 95 8.19 -11.53 9.54
CA VAL A 95 9.07 -10.34 9.50
C VAL A 95 8.97 -9.62 8.16
N LEU A 96 9.22 -10.32 7.04
CA LEU A 96 9.25 -9.68 5.72
C LEU A 96 7.88 -9.13 5.30
N THR A 97 6.79 -9.86 5.57
CA THR A 97 5.45 -9.41 5.19
C THR A 97 5.05 -8.17 5.97
N ALA A 98 5.31 -8.14 7.28
CA ALA A 98 5.04 -6.97 8.12
C ALA A 98 5.90 -5.76 7.70
N LEU A 99 7.22 -5.95 7.52
CA LEU A 99 8.10 -4.91 7.00
C LEU A 99 7.66 -4.41 5.61
N GLY A 100 7.21 -5.31 4.74
CA GLY A 100 6.69 -4.96 3.42
C GLY A 100 5.41 -4.12 3.50
N GLY A 101 4.48 -4.50 4.38
CA GLY A 101 3.25 -3.73 4.63
C GLY A 101 3.51 -2.36 5.27
N TRP A 102 4.59 -2.23 6.04
CA TRP A 102 5.02 -0.95 6.59
C TRP A 102 5.71 -0.09 5.52
N PHE A 103 6.65 -0.66 4.77
CA PHE A 103 7.54 0.07 3.85
C PHE A 103 6.90 0.44 2.51
N ARG A 104 6.25 -0.51 1.83
CA ARG A 104 5.78 -0.28 0.44
C ARG A 104 4.81 0.90 0.33
N PRO A 105 3.90 1.17 1.28
CA PRO A 105 3.06 2.35 1.23
C PRO A 105 3.81 3.68 1.39
N LEU A 106 4.91 3.70 2.17
CA LEU A 106 5.71 4.90 2.42
C LEU A 106 6.53 5.34 1.21
N ILE A 107 6.82 4.42 0.31
CA ILE A 107 7.54 4.68 -0.95
C ILE A 107 6.63 4.65 -2.19
N GLY A 108 5.31 4.59 -2.00
CA GLY A 108 4.33 4.64 -3.10
C GLY A 108 4.25 3.38 -3.97
N ARG A 109 4.76 2.24 -3.50
CA ARG A 109 4.56 0.95 -4.18
C ARG A 109 3.19 0.35 -3.89
N ASP A 110 2.68 0.62 -2.69
CA ASP A 110 1.33 0.27 -2.27
C ASP A 110 0.57 1.55 -1.90
N PRO A 111 -0.78 1.55 -1.88
CA PRO A 111 -1.55 2.69 -1.38
C PRO A 111 -1.25 2.97 0.09
N TYR A 112 -0.99 4.24 0.42
CA TYR A 112 -0.83 4.67 1.80
C TYR A 112 -2.18 4.67 2.55
N ASN A 113 -2.25 3.88 3.62
CA ASN A 113 -3.31 3.93 4.62
C ASN A 113 -2.68 3.94 6.00
N LYS A 114 -2.95 4.98 6.80
CA LYS A 114 -2.31 5.13 8.12
C LYS A 114 -2.59 3.94 9.04
N LYS A 115 -3.83 3.46 9.12
CA LYS A 115 -4.18 2.31 9.98
C LYS A 115 -3.43 1.05 9.55
N SER A 116 -3.37 0.78 8.24
CA SER A 116 -2.62 -0.38 7.71
C SER A 116 -1.13 -0.29 7.98
N VAL A 117 -0.54 0.91 7.84
CA VAL A 117 0.86 1.18 8.18
C VAL A 117 1.13 0.97 9.67
N ASP A 118 0.28 1.53 10.54
CA ASP A 118 0.40 1.38 11.99
C ASP A 118 0.24 -0.10 12.40
N THR A 119 -0.71 -0.84 11.81
CA THR A 119 -0.86 -2.30 12.03
C THR A 119 0.37 -3.08 11.57
N ALA A 120 0.96 -2.73 10.42
CA ALA A 120 2.16 -3.39 9.91
C ALA A 120 3.41 -3.08 10.76
N GLN A 121 3.50 -1.86 11.30
CA GLN A 121 4.51 -1.48 12.26
C GLN A 121 4.38 -2.28 13.57
N GLU A 122 3.17 -2.38 14.13
CA GLU A 122 2.90 -3.19 15.33
C GLU A 122 3.22 -4.68 15.10
N ALA A 123 2.84 -5.22 13.95
CA ALA A 123 3.17 -6.60 13.57
C ALA A 123 4.68 -6.82 13.46
N THR A 124 5.42 -5.84 12.91
CA THR A 124 6.88 -5.86 12.84
C THR A 124 7.48 -5.84 14.26
N ALA A 125 7.01 -4.95 15.13
CA ALA A 125 7.47 -4.88 16.52
C ALA A 125 7.25 -6.20 17.27
N LYS A 126 6.08 -6.83 17.08
CA LYS A 126 5.77 -8.14 17.68
C LYS A 126 6.68 -9.25 17.15
N ALA A 127 6.89 -9.32 15.83
CA ALA A 127 7.73 -10.35 15.22
C ALA A 127 9.20 -10.19 15.63
N VAL A 128 9.70 -8.96 15.68
CA VAL A 128 11.08 -8.70 16.11
C VAL A 128 11.25 -8.84 17.62
N GLY A 129 10.23 -8.54 18.43
CA GLY A 129 10.24 -8.85 19.87
C GLY A 129 10.45 -10.34 20.15
N ALA A 130 9.84 -11.23 19.35
CA ALA A 130 10.10 -12.66 19.47
C ALA A 130 11.55 -13.06 19.12
N LEU A 131 12.20 -12.32 18.22
CA LEU A 131 13.64 -12.49 17.93
C LEU A 131 14.50 -11.94 19.07
N GLU A 132 14.14 -10.78 19.62
CA GLU A 132 14.82 -10.15 20.75
C GLU A 132 14.84 -11.08 21.97
N ASP A 133 13.69 -11.66 22.32
CA ASP A 133 13.57 -12.65 23.39
C ASP A 133 14.41 -13.91 23.10
N HIS A 134 14.42 -14.37 21.85
CA HIS A 134 15.24 -15.53 21.47
C HIS A 134 16.74 -15.23 21.63
N PHE A 135 17.19 -14.05 21.18
CA PHE A 135 18.61 -13.67 21.22
C PHE A 135 19.11 -13.23 22.59
N LEU A 136 18.23 -13.12 23.59
CA LEU A 136 18.61 -12.90 24.98
C LEU A 136 19.54 -14.01 25.51
N VAL A 137 19.30 -15.25 25.08
CA VAL A 137 20.04 -16.44 25.56
C VAL A 137 20.72 -17.24 24.45
N ASN A 138 20.60 -16.81 23.20
CA ASN A 138 21.17 -17.51 22.04
C ASN A 138 22.06 -16.58 21.20
N THR A 139 23.21 -17.09 20.75
CA THR A 139 24.08 -16.34 19.83
C THR A 139 23.49 -16.31 18.41
N TYR A 140 22.94 -17.45 17.97
CA TYR A 140 22.39 -17.69 16.63
C TYR A 140 20.94 -18.21 16.71
N LEU A 141 20.26 -18.31 15.57
CA LEU A 141 18.88 -18.79 15.52
C LEU A 141 18.75 -20.28 15.86
N VAL A 142 19.74 -21.09 15.49
CA VAL A 142 19.72 -22.54 15.71
C VAL A 142 21.08 -23.03 16.20
N GLY A 143 21.10 -23.52 17.45
CA GLY A 143 22.32 -23.99 18.11
C GLY A 143 23.35 -22.88 18.31
N GLU A 144 24.60 -23.27 18.54
CA GLU A 144 25.70 -22.37 18.89
C GLU A 144 26.60 -22.02 17.70
N ARG A 145 26.05 -21.97 16.47
CA ARG A 145 26.81 -21.63 15.27
C ARG A 145 25.93 -21.04 14.17
N LEU A 146 26.56 -20.34 13.24
CA LEU A 146 25.92 -19.81 12.04
C LEU A 146 25.26 -20.94 11.23
N THR A 147 23.99 -20.74 10.88
CA THR A 147 23.21 -21.62 10.02
C THR A 147 22.59 -20.86 8.84
N LEU A 148 21.97 -21.59 7.92
CA LEU A 148 21.20 -20.98 6.83
C LEU A 148 20.07 -20.07 7.35
N ALA A 149 19.49 -20.39 8.52
CA ALA A 149 18.46 -19.55 9.13
C ALA A 149 18.99 -18.14 9.42
N ASP A 150 20.21 -18.03 9.96
CA ASP A 150 20.82 -16.74 10.29
C ASP A 150 21.06 -15.90 9.04
N ILE A 151 21.69 -16.49 8.02
CA ILE A 151 22.02 -15.80 6.76
C ILE A 151 20.73 -15.35 6.04
N PHE A 152 19.71 -16.21 6.01
CA PHE A 152 18.41 -15.90 5.42
C PHE A 152 17.68 -14.80 6.19
N ALA A 153 17.55 -14.94 7.51
CA ALA A 153 16.84 -13.97 8.33
C ALA A 153 17.55 -12.61 8.36
N ALA A 154 18.88 -12.57 8.36
CA ALA A 154 19.66 -11.33 8.28
C ALA A 154 19.39 -10.60 6.95
N GLY A 155 19.34 -11.33 5.83
CA GLY A 155 18.96 -10.78 4.53
C GLY A 155 17.58 -10.13 4.54
N ILE A 156 16.61 -10.77 5.21
CA ILE A 156 15.25 -10.24 5.38
C ILE A 156 15.21 -8.98 6.25
N ILE A 157 15.69 -9.08 7.48
CA ILE A 157 15.56 -8.04 8.51
C ILE A 157 16.44 -6.81 8.21
N SER A 158 17.43 -6.94 7.31
CA SER A 158 18.23 -5.81 6.81
C SER A 158 17.38 -4.63 6.33
N ARG A 159 16.17 -4.88 5.82
CA ARG A 159 15.21 -3.83 5.42
C ARG A 159 14.73 -2.99 6.61
N GLY A 160 14.57 -3.60 7.78
CA GLY A 160 14.30 -2.90 9.02
C GLY A 160 15.44 -1.95 9.38
N PHE A 161 16.68 -2.45 9.40
CA PHE A 161 17.87 -1.63 9.65
C PHE A 161 18.11 -0.52 8.62
N GLN A 162 17.67 -0.71 7.38
CA GLN A 162 17.80 0.28 6.32
C GLN A 162 16.80 1.44 6.43
N TYR A 163 15.61 1.23 7.01
CA TYR A 163 14.52 2.21 6.95
C TYR A 163 13.85 2.57 8.27
N PHE A 164 13.87 1.69 9.28
CA PHE A 164 13.04 1.82 10.48
C PHE A 164 13.79 1.65 11.81
N PHE A 165 14.81 0.81 11.86
CA PHE A 165 15.52 0.49 13.09
C PHE A 165 16.64 1.50 13.34
N ASP A 166 16.21 2.68 13.73
CA ASP A 166 17.09 3.80 14.06
C ASP A 166 17.83 3.61 15.39
N LYS A 167 18.56 4.65 15.81
CA LYS A 167 19.40 4.60 17.00
C LYS A 167 18.60 4.31 18.28
N GLU A 168 17.41 4.88 18.42
CA GLU A 168 16.54 4.64 19.57
C GLU A 168 16.04 3.20 19.54
N TRP A 169 15.54 2.74 18.39
CA TRP A 169 15.07 1.37 18.24
C TRP A 169 16.17 0.35 18.58
N ARG A 170 17.40 0.55 18.07
CA ARG A 170 18.54 -0.34 18.33
C ARG A 170 18.96 -0.35 19.80
N SER A 171 18.81 0.77 20.50
CA SER A 171 19.06 0.84 21.94
C SER A 171 18.04 0.03 22.75
N ASN A 172 16.79 -0.04 22.27
CA ASN A 172 15.71 -0.81 22.89
C ASN A 172 15.69 -2.29 22.46
N ASN A 173 16.39 -2.67 21.39
CA ASN A 173 16.47 -4.03 20.86
C ASN A 173 17.95 -4.45 20.65
N PRO A 174 18.74 -4.51 21.74
CA PRO A 174 20.17 -4.74 21.65
C PRO A 174 20.53 -6.15 21.17
N ASN A 175 19.72 -7.17 21.45
CA ASN A 175 20.07 -8.56 21.14
C ASN A 175 19.92 -8.86 19.64
N VAL A 176 18.84 -8.39 19.01
CA VAL A 176 18.66 -8.44 17.55
C VAL A 176 19.73 -7.61 16.85
N THR A 177 20.06 -6.43 17.37
CA THR A 177 21.11 -5.58 16.81
C THR A 177 22.47 -6.30 16.86
N ARG A 178 22.85 -6.85 18.01
CA ARG A 178 24.07 -7.65 18.18
C ARG A 178 24.11 -8.84 17.22
N TRP A 179 23.04 -9.62 17.15
CA TRP A 179 22.98 -10.78 16.26
C TRP A 179 23.12 -10.36 14.79
N PHE A 180 22.43 -9.29 14.37
CA PHE A 180 22.52 -8.79 13.01
C PHE A 180 23.96 -8.40 12.67
N GLU A 181 24.62 -7.60 13.50
CA GLU A 181 26.03 -7.25 13.31
C GLU A 181 26.95 -8.48 13.28
N THR A 182 26.69 -9.45 14.16
CA THR A 182 27.47 -10.71 14.23
C THR A 182 27.39 -11.47 12.91
N VAL A 183 26.19 -11.57 12.32
CA VAL A 183 25.95 -12.31 11.07
C VAL A 183 26.45 -11.53 9.86
N THR A 184 26.17 -10.23 9.77
CA THR A 184 26.55 -9.43 8.59
C THR A 184 28.05 -9.20 8.46
N ASN A 185 28.81 -9.35 9.55
CA ASN A 185 30.27 -9.29 9.52
C ASN A 185 30.93 -10.65 9.20
N GLN A 186 30.18 -11.74 9.10
CA GLN A 186 30.72 -13.01 8.61
C GLN A 186 31.03 -12.90 7.11
N SER A 187 32.20 -13.39 6.68
CA SER A 187 32.64 -13.31 5.28
C SER A 187 31.61 -13.89 4.31
N ILE A 188 30.96 -15.00 4.66
CA ILE A 188 29.90 -15.60 3.84
C ILE A 188 28.77 -14.61 3.47
N TYR A 189 28.49 -13.63 4.33
CA TYR A 189 27.46 -12.61 4.11
C TYR A 189 28.04 -11.33 3.52
N SER A 190 29.09 -10.76 4.14
CA SER A 190 29.67 -9.47 3.74
C SER A 190 30.28 -9.48 2.34
N ASP A 191 30.68 -10.64 1.85
CA ASP A 191 31.24 -10.83 0.52
C ASP A 191 30.25 -10.66 -0.63
N VAL A 192 28.94 -10.72 -0.35
CA VAL A 192 27.86 -10.68 -1.37
C VAL A 192 26.82 -9.60 -1.09
N ALA A 193 26.77 -9.08 0.13
CA ALA A 193 25.85 -8.02 0.53
C ALA A 193 26.56 -6.67 0.56
N GLU A 194 25.88 -5.63 0.08
CA GLU A 194 26.33 -4.26 0.30
C GLU A 194 26.41 -3.98 1.81
N LYS A 195 27.48 -3.28 2.22
CA LYS A 195 27.64 -2.87 3.62
C LYS A 195 26.50 -1.93 4.00
N LEU A 196 25.69 -2.36 4.95
CA LEU A 196 24.60 -1.54 5.48
C LEU A 196 25.13 -0.65 6.60
N GLU A 197 25.03 0.67 6.41
CA GLU A 197 25.21 1.63 7.50
C GLU A 197 23.89 1.79 8.25
N PHE A 198 23.95 1.75 9.58
CA PHE A 198 22.74 1.93 10.37
C PHE A 198 22.22 3.36 10.27
N ILE A 199 20.92 3.48 10.08
CA ILE A 199 20.26 4.77 10.07
C ILE A 199 20.24 5.38 11.47
N GLU A 200 20.32 6.71 11.51
CA GLU A 200 20.15 7.49 12.74
C GLU A 200 18.68 7.80 13.02
N LYS A 201 17.83 7.85 11.99
CA LYS A 201 16.40 8.16 12.11
C LYS A 201 15.57 7.34 11.13
N ALA A 202 14.45 6.80 11.60
CA ALA A 202 13.50 6.09 10.77
C ALA A 202 12.86 7.00 9.71
N ILE A 203 12.49 6.43 8.56
CA ILE A 203 11.65 7.12 7.59
C ILE A 203 10.29 7.46 8.25
N PRO A 204 9.71 8.64 7.97
CA PRO A 204 8.46 9.02 8.61
C PRO A 204 7.30 8.15 8.12
N ASN A 205 6.37 7.81 9.02
CA ASN A 205 5.09 7.19 8.67
C ASN A 205 4.16 8.23 8.03
N GLN A 206 4.52 8.64 6.83
CA GLN A 206 3.81 9.62 6.01
C GLN A 206 3.74 9.08 4.58
N PRO A 207 2.72 9.50 3.79
CA PRO A 207 2.68 9.16 2.39
C PRO A 207 3.98 9.64 1.68
N PRO A 208 4.39 8.97 0.60
CA PRO A 208 5.58 9.34 -0.15
C PRO A 208 5.51 10.82 -0.53
N LYS A 209 6.57 11.56 -0.23
CA LYS A 209 6.75 12.90 -0.81
C LYS A 209 6.75 12.71 -2.32
N LYS A 210 5.88 13.45 -3.04
CA LYS A 210 5.95 13.49 -4.51
C LYS A 210 7.35 13.96 -4.90
N GLU A 211 8.22 13.04 -5.28
CA GLU A 211 9.39 13.39 -6.06
C GLU A 211 8.85 14.02 -7.34
N ALA A 212 9.25 15.26 -7.60
CA ALA A 212 8.91 15.94 -8.84
C ALA A 212 9.36 15.03 -9.98
N ALA A 213 8.40 14.55 -10.77
CA ALA A 213 8.70 13.80 -11.99
C ALA A 213 9.75 14.59 -12.79
N PRO A 214 10.77 13.93 -13.38
CA PRO A 214 11.69 14.61 -14.29
C PRO A 214 10.83 15.32 -15.32
N LYS A 215 10.97 16.64 -15.44
CA LYS A 215 10.27 17.43 -16.46
C LYS A 215 10.59 16.79 -17.81
N ALA A 216 9.63 16.06 -18.38
CA ALA A 216 9.63 15.76 -19.79
C ALA A 216 9.62 17.12 -20.50
N GLU A 217 10.69 17.39 -21.26
CA GLU A 217 10.81 18.58 -22.09
C GLU A 217 9.62 18.64 -23.05
N LYS A 218 8.63 19.49 -22.75
CA LYS A 218 7.70 19.98 -23.77
C LYS A 218 8.42 21.02 -24.64
N PRO A 219 8.24 21.00 -25.98
CA PRO A 219 8.86 21.95 -26.88
C PRO A 219 8.55 23.40 -26.52
N LYS A 220 9.58 24.25 -26.64
CA LYS A 220 9.53 25.70 -26.39
C LYS A 220 8.44 26.39 -27.24
N GLU A 221 7.50 27.04 -26.57
CA GLU A 221 6.78 28.19 -27.12
C GLU A 221 7.21 29.48 -26.38
N ALA A 222 7.34 30.55 -27.16
CA ALA A 222 8.02 31.79 -26.81
C ALA A 222 7.24 32.68 -25.80
N PRO A 223 7.93 33.58 -25.07
CA PRO A 223 7.47 34.10 -23.78
C PRO A 223 6.84 35.50 -23.84
N LYS A 224 5.92 35.80 -22.92
CA LYS A 224 5.63 37.17 -22.40
C LYS A 224 4.78 37.09 -21.11
N PRO A 225 4.79 38.12 -20.23
CA PRO A 225 5.78 38.25 -19.15
C PRO A 225 5.20 38.30 -17.71
N LYS A 226 6.05 37.83 -16.78
CA LYS A 226 6.21 38.04 -15.33
C LYS A 226 5.18 38.87 -14.54
N ALA A 227 4.78 38.31 -13.39
CA ALA A 227 4.75 39.05 -12.12
C ALA A 227 5.62 38.30 -11.08
N ALA A 228 6.37 39.11 -10.31
CA ALA A 228 7.49 38.78 -9.41
C ALA A 228 7.02 38.11 -8.10
N ALA A 229 7.65 37.00 -7.69
CA ALA A 229 8.71 36.88 -6.64
C ALA A 229 8.13 36.74 -5.20
N PRO A 230 8.81 36.17 -4.19
CA PRO A 230 10.26 35.88 -4.11
C PRO A 230 10.67 34.49 -3.54
N LYS A 231 11.99 34.26 -3.60
CA LYS A 231 12.77 33.25 -2.86
C LYS A 231 13.17 33.79 -1.48
N ASP A 232 13.53 32.87 -0.59
CA ASP A 232 14.66 32.83 0.38
C ASP A 232 14.18 32.10 1.64
N ASP A 233 14.76 30.95 1.96
CA ASP A 233 16.00 30.70 2.74
C ASP A 233 15.71 30.58 4.25
N ASP A 234 16.25 29.48 4.77
CA ASP A 234 16.57 29.00 6.12
C ASP A 234 15.96 29.56 7.44
N GLU A 235 15.72 28.56 8.31
CA GLU A 235 15.72 28.53 9.79
C GLU A 235 14.79 29.46 10.58
N ASP A 236 13.74 28.88 11.19
CA ASP A 236 13.57 28.79 12.66
C ASP A 236 12.22 28.14 13.04
N GLU A 237 12.23 27.34 14.11
CA GLU A 237 11.00 26.81 14.72
C GLU A 237 10.11 27.94 15.27
N ALA A 238 8.92 28.11 14.69
CA ALA A 238 7.81 28.86 15.30
C ALA A 238 6.44 28.32 14.80
N PRO A 239 5.36 28.49 15.58
CA PRO A 239 4.29 27.51 15.74
C PRO A 239 3.31 27.42 14.56
N GLN A 240 2.70 26.23 14.39
CA GLN A 240 1.68 25.91 13.38
C GLN A 240 0.65 27.04 13.19
N ALA A 241 0.64 27.62 11.99
CA ALA A 241 -0.45 28.49 11.56
C ALA A 241 -1.78 27.70 11.48
N PRO A 242 -2.91 28.30 11.90
CA PRO A 242 -4.19 27.62 11.94
C PRO A 242 -4.64 27.18 10.54
N LYS A 243 -5.06 25.91 10.43
CA LYS A 243 -5.64 25.32 9.22
C LYS A 243 -6.72 26.24 8.65
N ALA A 244 -6.63 26.56 7.36
CA ALA A 244 -7.69 27.25 6.64
C ALA A 244 -9.02 26.49 6.84
N LYS A 245 -10.07 27.20 7.24
CA LYS A 245 -11.41 26.63 7.47
C LYS A 245 -11.97 26.09 6.15
N HIS A 246 -12.62 24.92 6.21
CA HIS A 246 -13.22 24.30 5.03
C HIS A 246 -14.31 25.23 4.44
N PRO A 247 -14.44 25.38 3.10
CA PRO A 247 -15.38 26.33 2.47
C PRO A 247 -16.84 26.21 2.98
N ILE A 248 -17.30 24.98 3.21
CA ILE A 248 -18.64 24.67 3.73
C ILE A 248 -18.86 25.11 5.19
N GLU A 249 -17.82 25.40 5.98
CA GLU A 249 -17.98 25.90 7.35
C GLU A 249 -18.73 27.23 7.42
N ALA A 250 -18.70 28.02 6.33
CA ALA A 250 -19.46 29.26 6.22
C ALA A 250 -20.99 29.05 6.25
N LEU A 251 -21.49 27.84 5.95
CA LEU A 251 -22.91 27.51 5.95
C LEU A 251 -23.48 27.24 7.36
N GLY A 252 -22.64 27.29 8.40
CA GLY A 252 -23.05 27.07 9.78
C GLY A 252 -23.41 25.62 10.09
N ARG A 253 -23.89 25.39 11.32
CA ARG A 253 -24.25 24.05 11.82
C ARG A 253 -25.58 23.61 11.19
N PRO A 254 -25.66 22.43 10.54
CA PRO A 254 -26.90 21.95 9.95
C PRO A 254 -27.87 21.46 11.02
N THR A 255 -29.16 21.51 10.69
CA THR A 255 -30.24 20.89 11.46
C THR A 255 -30.24 19.38 11.26
N PHE A 256 -30.03 18.91 10.03
CA PHE A 256 -29.86 17.50 9.71
C PHE A 256 -28.43 17.04 10.01
N GLN A 257 -28.27 16.05 10.89
CA GLN A 257 -26.96 15.48 11.21
C GLN A 257 -26.61 14.35 10.23
N ILE A 258 -25.73 14.63 9.26
CA ILE A 258 -25.32 13.62 8.28
C ILE A 258 -24.65 12.38 8.90
N ASP A 259 -24.09 12.50 10.10
CA ASP A 259 -23.52 11.35 10.83
C ASP A 259 -24.58 10.34 11.28
N ASP A 260 -25.82 10.78 11.50
CA ASP A 260 -26.93 9.87 11.80
C ASP A 260 -27.33 9.07 10.56
N LEU A 261 -27.33 9.70 9.37
CA LEU A 261 -27.48 8.98 8.10
C LEU A 261 -26.41 7.91 7.91
N LYS A 262 -25.14 8.27 8.12
CA LYS A 262 -24.02 7.33 7.97
C LYS A 262 -24.11 6.16 8.95
N ARG A 263 -24.56 6.43 10.18
CA ARG A 263 -24.78 5.40 11.21
C ARG A 263 -25.94 4.49 10.81
N LYS A 264 -27.09 5.06 10.43
CA LYS A 264 -28.26 4.29 9.94
C LYS A 264 -27.90 3.41 8.76
N TYR A 265 -27.27 3.99 7.75
CA TYR A 265 -26.84 3.28 6.55
C TYR A 265 -25.83 2.14 6.84
N SER A 266 -24.97 2.28 7.85
CA SER A 266 -23.96 1.26 8.15
C SER A 266 -24.48 0.12 9.04
N ASN A 267 -25.54 0.37 9.80
CA ASN A 267 -25.97 -0.53 10.88
C ASN A 267 -27.33 -1.18 10.62
N GLU A 268 -28.10 -0.71 9.64
CA GLU A 268 -29.48 -1.12 9.39
C GLU A 268 -29.70 -1.44 7.90
N GLU A 269 -30.75 -2.20 7.60
CA GLU A 269 -31.08 -2.59 6.23
C GLU A 269 -31.35 -1.38 5.34
N THR A 270 -30.66 -1.32 4.19
CA THR A 270 -30.57 -0.08 3.41
C THR A 270 -31.91 0.31 2.79
N ARG A 271 -32.60 -0.63 2.13
CA ARG A 271 -33.90 -0.40 1.48
C ARG A 271 -35.04 -0.21 2.47
N GLU A 272 -35.08 -1.06 3.49
CA GLU A 272 -36.23 -1.15 4.38
C GLU A 272 -36.21 -0.08 5.48
N VAL A 273 -35.01 0.39 5.86
CA VAL A 273 -34.86 1.26 7.03
C VAL A 273 -34.06 2.52 6.73
N ALA A 274 -32.83 2.41 6.24
CA ALA A 274 -31.95 3.57 6.10
C ALA A 274 -32.44 4.59 5.05
N LEU A 275 -32.91 4.13 3.89
CA LEU A 275 -33.44 4.98 2.82
C LEU A 275 -34.77 5.66 3.18
N PRO A 276 -35.79 4.95 3.70
CA PRO A 276 -37.01 5.60 4.20
C PRO A 276 -36.71 6.65 5.27
N TRP A 277 -35.87 6.31 6.25
CA TRP A 277 -35.43 7.25 7.28
C TRP A 277 -34.73 8.47 6.67
N PHE A 278 -33.84 8.28 5.70
CA PHE A 278 -33.17 9.38 5.00
C PHE A 278 -34.17 10.36 4.39
N TRP A 279 -35.13 9.87 3.61
CA TRP A 279 -36.11 10.72 2.91
C TRP A 279 -37.05 11.47 3.86
N GLU A 280 -37.35 10.89 5.03
CA GLU A 280 -38.16 11.53 6.06
C GLU A 280 -37.42 12.62 6.84
N ASN A 281 -36.09 12.48 7.01
CA ASN A 281 -35.31 13.30 7.95
C ASN A 281 -34.41 14.33 7.26
N VAL A 282 -34.03 14.13 5.99
CA VAL A 282 -33.12 15.04 5.29
C VAL A 282 -33.76 16.41 5.07
N ASN A 283 -32.99 17.46 5.33
CA ASN A 283 -33.39 18.84 5.04
C ASN A 283 -32.78 19.30 3.71
N PHE A 284 -33.57 19.29 2.62
CA PHE A 284 -33.11 19.68 1.29
C PHE A 284 -32.92 21.20 1.09
N GLU A 285 -33.33 22.04 2.05
CA GLU A 285 -32.91 23.45 2.09
C GLU A 285 -31.41 23.55 2.42
N GLU A 286 -30.92 22.61 3.24
CA GLU A 286 -29.54 22.57 3.72
C GLU A 286 -28.64 21.61 2.94
N TYR A 287 -29.20 20.61 2.28
CA TYR A 287 -28.47 19.60 1.54
C TYR A 287 -29.01 19.46 0.11
N SER A 288 -28.16 19.04 -0.81
CA SER A 288 -28.56 18.76 -2.19
C SER A 288 -28.02 17.41 -2.67
N LEU A 289 -28.72 16.81 -3.63
CA LEU A 289 -28.34 15.55 -4.26
C LEU A 289 -27.66 15.80 -5.61
N TRP A 290 -26.63 15.01 -5.90
CA TRP A 290 -25.81 15.16 -7.09
C TRP A 290 -25.48 13.81 -7.72
N ARG A 291 -25.67 13.71 -9.03
CA ARG A 291 -25.06 12.67 -9.85
C ARG A 291 -23.64 13.10 -10.17
N MET A 292 -22.71 12.17 -10.06
CA MET A 292 -21.31 12.33 -10.46
C MET A 292 -21.00 11.40 -11.62
N ASP A 293 -20.43 11.92 -12.70
CA ASP A 293 -19.98 11.15 -13.85
C ASP A 293 -18.49 11.37 -14.08
N TYR A 294 -17.73 10.31 -14.33
CA TYR A 294 -16.34 10.44 -14.77
C TYR A 294 -16.29 10.77 -16.26
N LYS A 295 -15.47 11.76 -16.64
CA LYS A 295 -15.44 12.30 -18.00
C LYS A 295 -14.63 11.45 -18.99
N TYR A 296 -13.64 10.70 -18.51
CA TYR A 296 -12.66 10.01 -19.34
C TYR A 296 -12.84 8.48 -19.30
N ASN A 297 -14.08 8.03 -19.53
CA ASN A 297 -14.41 6.60 -19.43
C ASN A 297 -13.64 5.75 -20.46
N ASP A 298 -13.19 6.33 -21.56
CA ASP A 298 -12.33 5.70 -22.57
C ASP A 298 -10.90 5.41 -22.08
N GLU A 299 -10.45 6.09 -21.02
CA GLU A 299 -9.16 5.81 -20.36
C GLU A 299 -9.26 4.67 -19.33
N LEU A 300 -10.48 4.21 -19.01
CA LEU A 300 -10.69 3.16 -18.03
C LEU A 300 -10.33 1.79 -18.62
N THR A 301 -9.40 1.11 -17.96
CA THR A 301 -8.93 -0.22 -18.37
C THR A 301 -9.64 -1.30 -17.55
N LEU A 302 -8.97 -1.90 -16.57
CA LEU A 302 -9.54 -3.00 -15.78
C LEU A 302 -10.53 -2.45 -14.76
N THR A 303 -11.68 -3.11 -14.57
CA THR A 303 -12.76 -2.64 -13.67
C THR A 303 -12.29 -2.44 -12.22
N PHE A 304 -11.34 -3.24 -11.73
CA PHE A 304 -10.74 -3.03 -10.41
C PHE A 304 -9.87 -1.76 -10.35
N MET A 305 -9.22 -1.37 -11.46
CA MET A 305 -8.48 -0.10 -11.55
C MET A 305 -9.44 1.09 -11.56
N SER A 306 -10.56 0.99 -12.29
CA SER A 306 -11.65 1.97 -12.24
C SER A 306 -12.20 2.10 -10.81
N ASN A 307 -12.36 0.97 -10.10
CA ASN A 307 -12.81 1.01 -8.70
C ASN A 307 -11.73 1.60 -7.76
N ASN A 308 -10.45 1.38 -8.04
CA ASN A 308 -9.35 2.04 -7.33
C ASN A 308 -9.36 3.55 -7.54
N GLN A 309 -9.75 4.02 -8.73
CA GLN A 309 -9.90 5.44 -9.02
C GLN A 309 -10.99 6.09 -8.16
N ILE A 310 -12.14 5.42 -8.00
CA ILE A 310 -13.20 5.85 -7.05
C ILE A 310 -12.63 5.97 -5.63
N GLY A 311 -11.89 4.95 -5.18
CA GLY A 311 -11.28 4.96 -3.84
C GLY A 311 -10.25 6.09 -3.66
N GLY A 312 -9.44 6.35 -4.68
CA GLY A 312 -8.51 7.46 -4.70
C GLY A 312 -9.23 8.82 -4.59
N PHE A 313 -10.31 9.00 -5.35
CA PHE A 313 -11.11 10.22 -5.30
C PHE A 313 -11.72 10.42 -3.91
N PHE A 314 -12.32 9.39 -3.32
CA PHE A 314 -12.91 9.48 -1.97
C PHE A 314 -11.87 9.80 -0.90
N THR A 315 -10.66 9.25 -1.02
CA THR A 315 -9.56 9.58 -0.10
C THR A 315 -9.19 11.06 -0.16
N ARG A 316 -9.24 11.66 -1.36
CA ARG A 316 -8.98 13.10 -1.55
C ARG A 316 -10.14 13.97 -1.04
N LEU A 317 -11.34 13.40 -0.88
CA LEU A 317 -12.49 14.04 -0.26
C LEU A 317 -12.52 13.97 1.27
N GLU A 318 -11.48 13.45 1.95
CA GLU A 318 -11.48 13.30 3.41
C GLU A 318 -11.72 14.63 4.14
N GLY A 319 -11.24 15.75 3.61
CA GLY A 319 -11.49 17.09 4.15
C GLY A 319 -12.98 17.47 4.16
N SER A 320 -13.76 16.89 3.26
CA SER A 320 -15.21 17.12 3.10
C SER A 320 -16.05 16.01 3.71
N ARG A 321 -15.44 15.01 4.36
CA ARG A 321 -16.15 13.84 4.89
C ARG A 321 -17.32 14.19 5.81
N LYS A 322 -17.19 15.22 6.65
CA LYS A 322 -18.28 15.71 7.54
C LYS A 322 -19.43 16.42 6.80
N TYR A 323 -19.33 16.61 5.49
CA TYR A 323 -20.26 17.38 4.66
C TYR A 323 -20.86 16.56 3.50
N ILE A 324 -20.40 15.34 3.29
CA ILE A 324 -20.79 14.50 2.17
C ILE A 324 -21.13 13.08 2.61
N PHE A 325 -22.09 12.49 1.91
CA PHE A 325 -22.39 11.06 1.95
C PHE A 325 -22.74 10.61 0.54
N GLY A 326 -22.35 9.42 0.12
CA GLY A 326 -22.79 8.90 -1.16
C GLY A 326 -22.10 7.61 -1.58
N ALA A 327 -22.35 7.20 -2.80
CA ALA A 327 -21.74 6.01 -3.39
C ALA A 327 -21.34 6.28 -4.83
N ALA A 328 -20.29 5.60 -5.29
CA ALA A 328 -19.93 5.55 -6.70
C ALA A 328 -19.60 4.12 -7.09
N SER A 329 -19.92 3.77 -8.33
CA SER A 329 -19.83 2.42 -8.86
C SER A 329 -19.17 2.41 -10.23
N VAL A 330 -18.53 1.29 -10.53
CA VAL A 330 -18.03 0.93 -11.85
C VAL A 330 -19.08 0.07 -12.55
N TYR A 331 -19.41 0.44 -13.77
CA TYR A 331 -20.32 -0.30 -14.64
C TYR A 331 -19.58 -0.75 -15.89
N GLY A 332 -19.81 -1.98 -16.35
CA GLY A 332 -19.25 -2.54 -17.58
C GLY A 332 -18.16 -3.58 -17.32
N SER A 333 -17.23 -3.69 -18.26
CA SER A 333 -16.20 -4.73 -18.26
C SER A 333 -14.82 -4.15 -18.56
N ALA A 334 -13.79 -5.00 -18.58
CA ALA A 334 -12.42 -4.55 -18.82
C ALA A 334 -12.29 -3.83 -20.19
N ASN A 335 -11.72 -2.63 -20.16
CA ASN A 335 -11.53 -1.70 -21.28
C ASN A 335 -12.85 -1.14 -21.86
N ASP A 336 -13.97 -1.39 -21.19
CA ASP A 336 -15.29 -0.89 -21.59
C ASP A 336 -16.15 -0.66 -20.33
N SER A 337 -15.64 0.17 -19.43
CA SER A 337 -16.29 0.52 -18.18
C SER A 337 -16.52 2.02 -18.04
N LEU A 338 -17.44 2.40 -17.16
CA LEU A 338 -17.70 3.79 -16.77
C LEU A 338 -17.81 3.91 -15.25
N ILE A 339 -17.58 5.12 -14.73
CA ILE A 339 -17.74 5.43 -13.30
C ILE A 339 -18.89 6.43 -13.13
N ARG A 340 -19.84 6.09 -12.25
CA ARG A 340 -20.98 6.95 -11.89
C ARG A 340 -21.25 6.92 -10.39
N GLY A 341 -21.68 8.03 -9.83
CA GLY A 341 -21.99 8.17 -8.40
C GLY A 341 -23.25 8.98 -8.10
N ALA A 342 -23.74 8.84 -6.86
CA ALA A 342 -24.81 9.63 -6.28
C ALA A 342 -24.40 10.11 -4.88
N PHE A 343 -24.43 11.42 -4.66
CA PHE A 343 -23.95 12.06 -3.43
C PHE A 343 -24.97 13.04 -2.85
N LEU A 344 -25.11 13.00 -1.54
CA LEU A 344 -25.69 14.04 -0.71
C LEU A 344 -24.58 14.99 -0.26
N VAL A 345 -24.74 16.28 -0.54
CA VAL A 345 -23.76 17.32 -0.26
C VAL A 345 -24.38 18.41 0.61
N ARG A 346 -23.64 18.89 1.62
CA ARG A 346 -24.03 20.07 2.40
C ARG A 346 -23.95 21.33 1.54
N GLY A 347 -25.05 22.06 1.48
CA GLY A 347 -25.21 23.25 0.65
C GLY A 347 -25.92 22.94 -0.67
N GLN A 348 -25.98 23.94 -1.54
CA GLN A 348 -26.73 23.88 -2.80
C GLN A 348 -25.84 23.75 -4.04
N GLU A 349 -24.52 23.70 -3.84
CA GLU A 349 -23.47 23.59 -4.87
C GLU A 349 -22.61 22.36 -4.59
N ALA A 350 -22.24 21.61 -5.63
CA ALA A 350 -21.38 20.43 -5.50
C ALA A 350 -19.93 20.81 -5.16
N LEU A 351 -19.34 21.72 -5.94
CA LEU A 351 -17.89 21.97 -5.94
C LEU A 351 -17.30 22.28 -4.56
N PRO A 352 -17.93 23.07 -3.67
CA PRO A 352 -17.37 23.30 -2.33
C PRO A 352 -17.10 22.04 -1.49
N ALA A 353 -17.76 20.91 -1.80
CA ALA A 353 -17.53 19.61 -1.16
C ALA A 353 -16.58 18.70 -1.94
N PHE A 354 -16.28 19.01 -3.20
CA PHE A 354 -15.43 18.17 -4.07
C PHE A 354 -14.10 18.82 -4.44
N ASP A 355 -14.00 20.15 -4.42
CA ASP A 355 -12.81 20.94 -4.81
C ASP A 355 -11.63 20.80 -3.83
N VAL A 356 -11.84 20.11 -2.71
CA VAL A 356 -10.73 19.62 -1.86
C VAL A 356 -9.91 18.53 -2.56
N ALA A 357 -10.48 17.88 -3.58
CA ALA A 357 -9.81 16.87 -4.39
C ALA A 357 -9.21 17.53 -5.66
N PRO A 358 -7.88 17.48 -5.87
CA PRO A 358 -7.21 18.13 -6.99
C PRO A 358 -7.58 17.61 -8.38
N ASP A 359 -8.32 16.50 -8.46
CA ASP A 359 -8.78 15.86 -9.70
C ASP A 359 -10.31 16.00 -9.90
N VAL A 360 -10.99 16.87 -9.15
CA VAL A 360 -12.43 17.16 -9.28
C VAL A 360 -12.84 17.52 -10.71
N GLU A 361 -11.95 18.15 -11.48
CA GLU A 361 -12.18 18.52 -12.88
C GLU A 361 -12.42 17.31 -13.79
N SER A 362 -11.98 16.12 -13.38
CA SER A 362 -12.21 14.86 -14.10
C SER A 362 -13.64 14.34 -13.96
N TYR A 363 -14.45 14.98 -13.10
CA TYR A 363 -15.82 14.61 -12.82
C TYR A 363 -16.77 15.72 -13.26
N GLU A 364 -17.95 15.31 -13.69
CA GLU A 364 -19.09 16.17 -13.96
C GLU A 364 -20.15 15.94 -12.88
N PHE A 365 -20.77 17.03 -12.41
CA PHE A 365 -21.79 16.99 -11.37
C PHE A 365 -23.10 17.53 -11.93
N THR A 366 -24.15 16.71 -11.88
CA THR A 366 -25.51 17.09 -12.26
C THR A 366 -26.38 17.11 -11.01
N LYS A 367 -27.03 18.24 -10.74
CA LYS A 367 -27.94 18.37 -9.59
C LYS A 367 -29.19 17.51 -9.81
N LEU A 368 -29.58 16.77 -8.79
CA LEU A 368 -30.75 15.88 -8.81
C LEU A 368 -31.91 16.53 -8.07
N ASP A 369 -33.13 16.33 -8.57
CA ASP A 369 -34.35 16.82 -7.93
C ASP A 369 -34.92 15.75 -6.99
N PRO A 370 -34.95 15.96 -5.66
CA PRO A 370 -35.52 14.98 -4.72
C PRO A 370 -37.03 14.74 -4.91
N LYS A 371 -37.73 15.62 -5.63
CA LYS A 371 -39.16 15.46 -5.97
C LYS A 371 -39.38 14.70 -7.27
N ASN A 372 -38.34 14.53 -8.08
CA ASN A 372 -38.41 13.75 -9.31
C ASN A 372 -38.31 12.24 -8.97
N PRO A 373 -39.32 11.43 -9.31
CA PRO A 373 -39.31 9.99 -9.02
C PRO A 373 -38.10 9.25 -9.62
N GLU A 374 -37.62 9.65 -10.80
CA GLU A 374 -36.49 9.00 -11.47
C GLU A 374 -35.16 9.31 -10.76
N ASP A 375 -34.96 10.55 -10.34
CA ASP A 375 -33.77 10.97 -9.59
C ASP A 375 -33.73 10.32 -8.20
N LYS A 376 -34.89 10.25 -7.54
CA LYS A 376 -35.06 9.52 -6.27
C LYS A 376 -34.68 8.05 -6.44
N LYS A 377 -35.23 7.38 -7.45
CA LYS A 377 -34.93 5.96 -7.74
C LYS A 377 -33.45 5.76 -8.07
N PHE A 378 -32.83 6.67 -8.80
CA PHE A 378 -31.41 6.63 -9.10
C PHE A 378 -30.55 6.66 -7.82
N VAL A 379 -30.83 7.59 -6.90
CA VAL A 379 -30.11 7.68 -5.61
C VAL A 379 -30.28 6.41 -4.79
N GLU A 380 -31.51 5.91 -4.66
CA GLU A 380 -31.80 4.67 -3.93
C GLU A 380 -31.05 3.47 -4.52
N SER A 381 -31.05 3.34 -5.85
CA SER A 381 -30.37 2.24 -6.55
C SER A 381 -28.85 2.30 -6.37
N MET A 382 -28.27 3.51 -6.41
CA MET A 382 -26.84 3.73 -6.19
C MET A 382 -26.40 3.43 -4.75
N TRP A 383 -27.26 3.69 -3.77
CA TRP A 383 -26.94 3.51 -2.36
C TRP A 383 -27.28 2.11 -1.84
N ALA A 384 -28.27 1.42 -2.41
CA ALA A 384 -28.71 0.10 -1.94
C ALA A 384 -27.90 -1.08 -2.48
N TRP A 385 -27.23 -0.93 -3.63
CA TRP A 385 -26.37 -1.97 -4.26
C TRP A 385 -27.09 -3.26 -4.70
N ASP A 386 -28.38 -3.41 -4.41
CA ASP A 386 -29.18 -4.61 -4.65
C ASP A 386 -29.79 -4.66 -6.06
N GLU A 387 -30.23 -3.52 -6.57
CA GLU A 387 -30.72 -3.30 -7.93
C GLU A 387 -29.90 -2.18 -8.57
N PRO A 388 -28.60 -2.41 -8.84
CA PRO A 388 -27.74 -1.36 -9.32
C PRO A 388 -28.22 -0.87 -10.68
N ALA A 389 -28.20 0.45 -10.87
CA ALA A 389 -28.56 1.08 -12.14
C ALA A 389 -27.73 0.47 -13.29
N GLN A 390 -28.29 0.40 -14.50
CA GLN A 390 -27.53 -0.08 -15.67
C GLN A 390 -27.35 1.05 -16.67
N PRO A 391 -26.46 2.01 -16.36
CA PRO A 391 -26.20 3.12 -17.27
C PRO A 391 -25.65 2.57 -18.58
N GLU A 392 -26.22 3.03 -19.69
CA GLU A 392 -25.78 2.63 -21.05
C GLU A 392 -25.82 1.11 -21.29
N GLY A 393 -26.70 0.39 -20.58
CA GLY A 393 -26.81 -1.07 -20.66
C GLY A 393 -25.63 -1.83 -20.05
N LYS A 394 -24.73 -1.15 -19.32
CA LYS A 394 -23.58 -1.75 -18.67
C LYS A 394 -23.96 -2.32 -17.31
N ALA A 395 -23.64 -3.60 -17.10
CA ALA A 395 -23.85 -4.27 -15.83
C ALA A 395 -22.95 -3.70 -14.72
N TRP A 396 -23.43 -3.72 -13.48
CA TRP A 396 -22.62 -3.32 -12.33
C TRP A 396 -21.45 -4.27 -12.10
N ALA A 397 -20.27 -3.72 -11.82
CA ALA A 397 -19.04 -4.49 -11.60
C ALA A 397 -18.55 -4.39 -10.15
N ASP A 398 -18.46 -3.18 -9.61
CA ASP A 398 -17.92 -2.93 -8.26
C ASP A 398 -18.30 -1.49 -7.82
N GLY A 399 -18.03 -1.12 -6.56
CA GLY A 399 -18.09 0.28 -6.14
C GLY A 399 -17.72 0.53 -4.69
N LYS A 400 -17.85 1.79 -4.26
CA LYS A 400 -17.50 2.26 -2.92
C LYS A 400 -18.51 3.25 -2.38
N VAL A 401 -18.58 3.32 -1.05
CA VAL A 401 -19.38 4.30 -0.30
C VAL A 401 -18.45 5.35 0.33
N MET A 402 -18.82 6.62 0.18
CA MET A 402 -18.23 7.76 0.90
C MET A 402 -19.10 8.05 2.13
N LYS A 403 -18.56 7.81 3.31
CA LYS A 403 -19.23 8.05 4.60
C LYS A 403 -18.23 8.47 5.66
#